data_AF-A0A9D6W5M0-F1
#
_entry.id   AF-A0A9D6W5M0-F1
#
_cell.length_a   1.000
_cell.length_b   1.000
_cell.length_c   1.000
_cell.angle_alpha   90.00
_cell.angle_beta   90.00
_cell.angle_gamma   90.00
#
_symmetry.space_group_name_H-M   'P 1'
#
loop_
_entity.id
_entity.type
_entity.pdbx_description
1 polymer ?
#
loop_
_entity_poly.entity_id
_entity_poly.type
_entity_poly.pdbx_seq_one_letter_code
_entity_poly.pdbx_strand_id
1 'polypeptide(L)'
;MEIASLAPREEPLTAKVSRHLLRKFLIPVSAVSVACLVLATQFDPRVNPHSLFAKSDQCGKCHVYHRGNLEPERFVPECSDYCLGCHADQSLERTHPIKVRPGGKYWKMKIPAEFRLDDEGRVMCLTCHKAHGPFLATVKAHPTQKPEPMVPPAGLAGYYRTFFLRVSDPVRGFAALCDRCHKKL
;
A
#
# COMPACT_ATOMS: atom_id res chain seq x y z
N MET A 1 -71.66 44.89 -32.26
CA MET A 1 -71.30 43.80 -31.34
C MET A 1 -70.73 42.69 -32.20
N GLU A 2 -69.41 42.63 -32.33
CA GLU A 2 -68.71 41.70 -33.21
C GLU A 2 -67.74 40.91 -32.32
N ILE A 3 -67.98 39.60 -32.19
CA ILE A 3 -67.27 38.72 -31.27
C ILE A 3 -66.19 38.02 -32.10
N ALA A 4 -64.96 38.53 -32.03
CA ALA A 4 -63.81 37.91 -32.68
C ALA A 4 -63.35 36.67 -31.90
N SER A 5 -63.55 35.50 -32.51
CA SER A 5 -63.08 34.20 -32.03
C SER A 5 -61.57 34.07 -32.25
N LEU A 6 -60.81 33.89 -31.17
CA LEU A 6 -59.37 33.61 -31.21
C LEU A 6 -59.15 32.10 -31.29
N ALA A 7 -58.64 31.63 -32.42
CA ALA A 7 -58.16 30.26 -32.59
C ALA A 7 -56.85 30.02 -31.79
N PRO A 8 -56.63 28.81 -31.24
CA PRO A 8 -55.41 28.50 -30.50
C PRO A 8 -54.19 28.42 -31.43
N ARG A 9 -53.09 29.04 -31.02
CA ARG A 9 -51.78 28.91 -31.67
C ARG A 9 -51.16 27.56 -31.34
N GLU A 10 -50.97 26.73 -32.38
CA GLU A 10 -50.17 25.51 -32.32
C GLU A 10 -48.68 25.85 -32.13
N GLU A 11 -48.06 25.32 -31.07
CA GLU A 11 -46.61 25.43 -30.83
C GLU A 11 -45.82 24.49 -31.78
N PRO A 12 -44.70 24.93 -32.38
CA PRO A 12 -43.92 24.10 -33.30
C PRO A 12 -43.24 22.91 -32.60
N LEU A 13 -43.49 21.71 -33.13
CA LEU A 13 -43.11 20.40 -32.60
C LEU A 13 -41.59 20.15 -32.48
N THR A 14 -40.74 21.05 -32.97
CA THR A 14 -39.28 20.86 -33.07
C THR A 14 -38.52 21.23 -31.80
N ALA A 15 -39.13 21.96 -30.85
CA ALA A 15 -38.45 22.40 -29.62
C ALA A 15 -38.42 21.36 -28.49
N LYS A 16 -39.20 20.27 -28.58
CA LYS A 16 -39.36 19.27 -27.51
C LYS A 16 -38.36 18.11 -27.58
N VAL A 17 -37.84 17.80 -28.77
CA VAL A 17 -36.95 16.63 -28.98
C VAL A 17 -35.50 16.92 -28.54
N SER A 18 -35.05 18.18 -28.56
CA SER A 18 -33.66 18.56 -28.24
C SER A 18 -33.33 18.48 -26.74
N ARG A 19 -34.30 18.72 -25.84
CA ARG A 19 -34.03 18.79 -24.39
C ARG A 19 -33.94 17.42 -23.70
N HIS A 20 -34.52 16.37 -24.27
CA HIS A 20 -34.49 15.03 -23.67
C HIS A 20 -33.24 14.22 -24.00
N LEU A 21 -32.60 14.46 -25.15
CA LEU A 21 -31.37 13.77 -25.54
C LEU A 21 -30.13 14.34 -24.82
N LEU A 22 -30.04 15.67 -24.62
CA LEU A 22 -28.93 16.27 -23.86
C LEU A 22 -28.89 15.82 -22.38
N ARG A 23 -30.06 15.64 -21.74
CA ARG A 23 -30.15 15.23 -20.33
C ARG A 23 -29.72 13.79 -20.08
N LYS A 24 -29.80 12.91 -21.08
CA LYS A 24 -29.46 11.47 -20.93
C LYS A 24 -27.98 11.17 -21.13
N PHE A 25 -27.22 12.04 -21.80
CA PHE A 25 -25.78 11.84 -22.04
C PHE A 25 -24.85 12.72 -21.17
N LEU A 26 -25.30 13.86 -20.64
CA LEU A 26 -24.46 14.73 -19.77
C LEU A 26 -24.38 14.30 -18.29
N ILE A 27 -25.38 13.56 -17.80
CA ILE A 27 -25.42 13.08 -16.41
C ILE A 27 -24.44 11.91 -16.14
N PRO A 28 -24.26 10.91 -17.03
CA PRO A 28 -23.32 9.81 -16.73
C PRO A 28 -21.83 10.23 -16.81
N VAL A 29 -21.46 11.22 -17.63
CA VAL A 29 -20.05 11.65 -17.79
C VAL A 29 -19.54 12.43 -16.58
N SER A 30 -20.41 13.23 -15.94
CA SER A 30 -20.05 14.01 -14.75
C SER A 30 -19.91 13.13 -13.51
N ALA A 31 -20.75 12.10 -13.35
CA ALA A 31 -20.66 11.16 -12.23
C ALA A 31 -19.36 10.33 -12.23
N VAL A 32 -18.91 9.86 -13.41
CA VAL A 32 -17.64 9.12 -13.54
C VAL A 32 -16.44 10.02 -13.20
N SER A 33 -16.45 11.28 -13.64
CA SER A 33 -15.36 12.22 -13.37
C SER A 33 -15.22 12.55 -11.88
N VAL A 34 -16.34 12.70 -11.15
CA VAL A 34 -16.32 12.91 -9.70
C VAL A 34 -15.83 11.67 -8.95
N ALA A 35 -16.24 10.47 -9.36
CA ALA A 35 -15.78 9.22 -8.76
C ALA A 35 -14.26 9.02 -8.91
N CYS A 36 -13.69 9.31 -10.09
CA CYS A 36 -12.24 9.28 -10.31
C CYS A 36 -11.50 10.32 -9.44
N LEU A 37 -12.07 11.52 -9.24
CA LEU A 37 -11.47 12.54 -8.38
C LEU A 37 -11.47 12.13 -6.91
N VAL A 38 -12.54 11.50 -6.42
CA VAL A 38 -12.66 11.01 -5.04
C VAL A 38 -11.70 9.83 -4.79
N LEU A 39 -11.48 8.96 -5.77
CA LEU A 39 -10.48 7.88 -5.64
C LEU A 39 -9.05 8.43 -5.64
N ALA A 40 -8.78 9.50 -6.40
CA ALA A 40 -7.46 10.12 -6.44
C ALA A 40 -7.08 10.86 -5.14
N THR A 41 -8.05 11.34 -4.35
CA THR A 41 -7.77 12.01 -3.07
C THR A 41 -7.53 11.05 -1.90
N GLN A 42 -7.79 9.75 -2.07
CA GLN A 42 -7.63 8.77 -0.98
C GLN A 42 -6.18 8.31 -0.77
N PHE A 43 -5.29 8.54 -1.73
CA PHE A 43 -3.89 8.16 -1.60
C PHE A 43 -3.02 9.39 -1.34
N ASP A 44 -3.00 9.84 -0.08
CA ASP A 44 -1.98 10.80 0.34
C ASP A 44 -0.67 10.02 0.59
N PRO A 45 0.36 10.15 -0.27
CA PRO A 45 1.63 9.43 -0.11
C PRO A 45 2.38 9.82 1.17
N ARG A 46 1.92 10.85 1.89
CA ARG A 46 2.45 11.29 3.19
C ARG A 46 1.85 10.50 4.35
N VAL A 47 0.71 9.84 4.16
CA VAL A 47 0.10 9.00 5.18
C VAL A 47 0.81 7.65 5.20
N ASN A 48 1.16 7.18 6.39
CA ASN A 48 1.74 5.86 6.55
C ASN A 48 0.75 4.79 5.98
N PRO A 49 1.08 4.11 4.87
CA PRO A 49 0.18 3.14 4.24
C PRO A 49 -0.06 1.91 5.14
N HIS A 50 0.78 1.72 6.16
CA HIS A 50 0.72 0.67 7.15
C HIS A 50 0.11 1.12 8.48
N SER A 51 -0.58 2.27 8.52
CA SER A 51 -1.26 2.76 9.72
C SER A 51 -2.28 1.78 10.31
N LEU A 52 -2.82 0.86 9.49
CA LEU A 52 -3.73 -0.19 9.95
C LEU A 52 -3.09 -1.08 11.02
N PHE A 53 -1.76 -1.27 11.00
CA PHE A 53 -1.06 -2.13 11.96
C PHE A 53 -0.99 -1.54 13.37
N ALA A 54 -1.45 -0.30 13.57
CA ALA A 54 -1.63 0.26 14.90
C ALA A 54 -2.91 -0.26 15.59
N LYS A 55 -3.82 -0.91 14.86
CA LYS A 55 -5.10 -1.39 15.40
C LYS A 55 -4.96 -2.79 16.00
N SER A 56 -5.34 -2.94 17.27
CA SER A 56 -5.16 -4.18 18.04
C SER A 56 -6.00 -5.35 17.55
N ASP A 57 -7.14 -5.10 16.91
CA ASP A 57 -8.00 -6.10 16.28
C ASP A 57 -7.34 -6.77 15.06
N GLN A 58 -6.27 -6.18 14.53
CA GLN A 58 -5.50 -6.72 13.41
C GLN A 58 -4.32 -7.59 13.85
N CYS A 59 -3.96 -7.60 15.14
CA CYS A 59 -2.77 -8.31 15.64
C CYS A 59 -2.76 -9.80 15.24
N GLY A 60 -3.91 -10.47 15.35
CA GLY A 60 -4.05 -11.90 15.03
C GLY A 60 -3.92 -12.26 13.55
N LYS A 61 -3.79 -11.27 12.65
CA LYS A 61 -3.51 -11.52 11.23
C LYS A 61 -2.04 -11.86 10.97
N CYS A 62 -1.15 -11.45 11.87
CA CYS A 62 0.28 -11.65 11.73
C CYS A 62 0.87 -12.42 12.92
N HIS A 63 0.41 -12.12 14.14
CA HIS A 63 0.96 -12.66 15.37
C HIS A 63 0.19 -13.87 15.89
N VAL A 64 0.92 -14.75 16.57
CA VAL A 64 0.36 -15.95 17.20
C VAL A 64 -0.30 -15.58 18.52
N TYR A 65 -1.41 -16.25 18.83
CA TYR A 65 -2.01 -16.24 20.16
C TYR A 65 -1.78 -17.59 20.82
N HIS A 66 -1.25 -17.58 22.04
CA HIS A 66 -1.14 -18.77 22.87
C HIS A 66 -1.98 -18.59 24.13
N ARG A 67 -2.99 -19.45 24.29
CA ARG A 67 -3.92 -19.43 25.44
C ARG A 67 -4.55 -18.03 25.66
N GLY A 68 -4.95 -17.39 24.57
CA GLY A 68 -5.56 -16.05 24.59
C GLY A 68 -4.59 -14.88 24.74
N ASN A 69 -3.29 -15.13 24.94
CA ASN A 69 -2.28 -14.09 25.01
C ASN A 69 -1.58 -13.91 23.67
N LEU A 70 -1.41 -12.66 23.25
CA LEU A 70 -0.65 -12.29 22.06
C LEU A 70 0.84 -12.57 22.30
N GLU A 71 1.48 -13.27 21.38
CA GLU A 71 2.92 -13.48 21.37
C GLU A 71 3.56 -12.62 20.26
N PRO A 72 3.99 -11.38 20.55
CA PRO A 72 4.43 -10.41 19.53
C PRO A 72 5.71 -10.80 18.78
N GLU A 73 6.42 -11.81 19.31
CA GLU A 73 7.66 -12.32 18.75
C GLU A 73 7.44 -13.47 17.75
N ARG A 74 6.23 -14.05 17.75
CA ARG A 74 5.87 -15.20 16.90
C ARG A 74 4.86 -14.78 15.84
N PHE A 75 4.94 -15.47 14.70
CA PHE A 75 4.17 -15.12 13.51
C PHE A 75 3.48 -16.35 12.93
N VAL A 76 2.23 -16.14 12.51
CA VAL A 76 1.46 -17.19 11.84
C VAL A 76 2.02 -17.47 10.44
N PRO A 77 1.99 -18.72 9.97
CA PRO A 77 2.46 -19.11 8.63
C PRO A 77 1.83 -18.29 7.48
N GLU A 78 0.59 -17.84 7.64
CA GLU A 78 -0.20 -17.09 6.65
C GLU A 78 0.07 -15.58 6.68
N CYS A 79 0.96 -15.09 7.54
CA CYS A 79 1.21 -13.66 7.70
C CYS A 79 1.56 -12.96 6.37
N SER A 80 2.25 -13.65 5.46
CA SER A 80 2.57 -13.08 4.14
C SER A 80 1.33 -12.85 3.27
N ASP A 81 0.30 -13.68 3.40
CA ASP A 81 -0.91 -13.57 2.57
C ASP A 81 -1.69 -12.27 2.91
N TYR A 82 -1.58 -11.79 4.15
CA TYR A 82 -2.10 -10.48 4.53
C TYR A 82 -1.39 -9.33 3.79
N CYS A 83 -0.06 -9.40 3.66
CA CYS A 83 0.72 -8.42 2.88
C CYS A 83 0.34 -8.48 1.40
N LEU A 84 0.18 -9.69 0.86
CA LEU A 84 -0.16 -9.92 -0.54
C LEU A 84 -1.57 -9.44 -0.92
N GLY A 85 -2.46 -9.23 0.05
CA GLY A 85 -3.76 -8.62 -0.16
C GLY A 85 -3.67 -7.17 -0.71
N CYS A 86 -2.56 -6.48 -0.44
CA CYS A 86 -2.29 -5.14 -1.00
C CYS A 86 -1.07 -5.10 -1.92
N HIS A 87 -0.08 -5.97 -1.71
CA HIS A 87 1.15 -6.04 -2.49
C HIS A 87 1.08 -7.20 -3.49
N ALA A 88 0.79 -6.91 -4.76
CA ALA A 88 0.73 -7.94 -5.78
C ALA A 88 2.09 -8.67 -5.91
N ASP A 89 2.08 -9.99 -6.00
CA ASP A 89 3.29 -10.82 -6.13
C ASP A 89 4.15 -10.42 -7.35
N GLN A 90 3.50 -9.99 -8.43
CA GLN A 90 4.16 -9.50 -9.65
C GLN A 90 4.92 -8.17 -9.47
N SER A 91 4.62 -7.41 -8.40
CA SER A 91 5.36 -6.19 -8.04
C SER A 91 6.60 -6.48 -7.20
N LEU A 92 6.74 -7.72 -6.73
CA LEU A 92 7.95 -8.22 -6.07
C LEU A 92 8.89 -8.67 -7.19
N GLU A 93 9.99 -7.95 -7.40
CA GLU A 93 10.99 -8.32 -8.40
C GLU A 93 11.44 -9.79 -8.24
N ARG A 94 11.98 -10.39 -9.32
CA ARG A 94 12.17 -11.85 -9.53
C ARG A 94 12.83 -12.67 -8.41
N THR A 95 13.37 -12.07 -7.35
CA THR A 95 14.07 -12.76 -6.26
C THR A 95 13.64 -12.27 -4.87
N HIS A 96 12.34 -12.11 -4.60
CA HIS A 96 11.83 -11.79 -3.27
C HIS A 96 11.46 -13.08 -2.50
N PRO A 97 12.38 -13.71 -1.73
CA PRO A 97 12.15 -15.03 -1.16
C PRO A 97 11.13 -14.96 -0.04
N ILE A 98 9.99 -15.62 -0.23
CA ILE A 98 9.00 -15.90 0.81
C ILE A 98 8.68 -17.40 0.81
N LYS A 99 8.19 -17.92 1.93
CA LYS A 99 7.82 -19.34 2.14
C LYS A 99 8.99 -20.32 1.97
N VAL A 100 10.24 -19.84 2.04
CA VAL A 100 11.48 -20.66 2.01
C VAL A 100 11.96 -20.95 3.43
N ARG A 101 12.42 -22.18 3.72
CA ARG A 101 13.04 -22.56 5.00
C ARG A 101 14.57 -22.48 4.93
N PRO A 102 15.23 -21.41 5.45
CA PRO A 102 16.67 -21.24 5.29
C PRO A 102 17.49 -22.26 6.10
N GLY A 103 16.99 -22.68 7.27
CA GLY A 103 17.61 -23.72 8.08
C GLY A 103 17.37 -25.15 7.56
N GLY A 104 16.63 -25.32 6.47
CA GLY A 104 16.31 -26.63 5.90
C GLY A 104 17.53 -27.38 5.37
N LYS A 105 17.34 -28.68 5.11
CA LYS A 105 18.39 -29.64 4.69
C LYS A 105 19.31 -29.12 3.57
N TYR A 106 18.76 -28.37 2.62
CA TYR A 106 19.48 -27.91 1.42
C TYR A 106 20.25 -26.60 1.62
N TRP A 107 19.72 -25.68 2.43
CA TRP A 107 20.27 -24.33 2.56
C TRP A 107 21.19 -24.18 3.77
N LYS A 108 20.85 -24.81 4.91
CA LYS A 108 21.61 -24.79 6.17
C LYS A 108 22.07 -23.38 6.59
N MET A 109 21.30 -22.37 6.21
CA MET A 109 21.61 -20.97 6.46
C MET A 109 21.28 -20.64 7.91
N LYS A 110 22.19 -19.96 8.59
CA LYS A 110 21.93 -19.39 9.91
C LYS A 110 21.28 -18.03 9.72
N ILE A 111 20.07 -17.88 10.25
CA ILE A 111 19.34 -16.62 10.21
C ILE A 111 19.60 -15.87 11.52
N PRO A 112 20.13 -14.63 11.47
CA PRO A 112 20.29 -13.80 12.65
C PRO A 112 18.95 -13.57 13.38
N ALA A 113 18.98 -13.44 14.70
CA ALA A 113 17.79 -13.38 15.53
C ALA A 113 16.87 -12.19 15.22
N GLU A 114 17.41 -11.11 14.66
CA GLU A 114 16.64 -9.94 14.22
C GLU A 114 15.74 -10.21 13.00
N PHE A 115 16.02 -11.27 12.24
CA PHE A 115 15.25 -11.72 11.07
C PHE A 115 14.35 -12.88 11.46
N ARG A 116 13.20 -12.53 12.03
CA ARG A 116 12.24 -13.52 12.53
C ARG A 116 11.64 -14.32 11.38
N LEU A 117 11.51 -15.62 11.59
CA LEU A 117 10.82 -16.55 10.71
C LEU A 117 9.40 -16.78 11.23
N ASP A 118 8.56 -17.42 10.42
CA ASP A 118 7.23 -17.84 10.91
C ASP A 118 7.38 -19.05 11.83
N ASP A 119 6.29 -19.46 12.45
CA ASP A 119 6.27 -20.62 13.34
C ASP A 119 6.65 -21.96 12.64
N GLU A 120 6.74 -21.97 11.31
CA GLU A 120 7.24 -23.08 10.52
C GLU A 120 8.72 -22.93 10.10
N GLY A 121 9.40 -21.88 10.56
CA GLY A 121 10.78 -21.58 10.22
C GLY A 121 10.97 -21.13 8.77
N ARG A 122 9.95 -20.50 8.16
CA ARG A 122 10.00 -19.96 6.79
C ARG A 122 10.21 -18.45 6.81
N VAL A 123 10.88 -17.96 5.77
CA VAL A 123 10.99 -16.53 5.46
C VAL A 123 9.61 -16.01 5.08
N MET A 124 9.23 -14.88 5.65
CA MET A 124 8.01 -14.14 5.33
C MET A 124 8.36 -12.69 5.00
N CYS A 125 7.39 -11.88 4.53
CA CYS A 125 7.61 -10.46 4.27
C CYS A 125 8.22 -9.73 5.50
N LEU A 126 7.70 -10.03 6.69
CA LEU A 126 8.16 -9.46 7.97
C LEU A 126 9.51 -10.00 8.47
N THR A 127 10.10 -11.00 7.80
CA THR A 127 11.48 -11.39 8.05
C THR A 127 12.39 -10.24 7.70
N CYS A 128 12.17 -9.58 6.55
CA CYS A 128 12.98 -8.46 6.08
C CYS A 128 12.38 -7.09 6.42
N HIS A 129 11.05 -7.00 6.48
CA HIS A 129 10.31 -5.77 6.75
C HIS A 129 9.82 -5.69 8.21
N LYS A 130 9.66 -4.47 8.72
CA LYS A 130 9.15 -4.12 10.05
C LYS A 130 7.85 -3.34 9.87
N ALA A 131 6.72 -4.04 9.85
CA ALA A 131 5.38 -3.46 9.68
C ALA A 131 5.08 -2.32 10.66
N HIS A 132 5.51 -2.45 11.92
CA HIS A 132 5.38 -1.40 12.95
C HIS A 132 6.51 -0.35 12.91
N GLY A 133 7.32 -0.34 11.86
CA GLY A 133 8.46 0.56 11.70
C GLY A 133 8.04 1.97 11.29
N PRO A 134 8.95 2.95 11.41
CA PRO A 134 8.72 4.29 10.88
C PRO A 134 8.58 4.23 9.35
N PHE A 135 7.64 4.99 8.79
CA PHE A 135 7.46 5.09 7.34
C PHE A 135 8.53 6.00 6.69
N LEU A 136 8.98 7.02 7.40
CA LEU A 136 9.97 8.00 6.95
C LEU A 136 11.19 8.05 7.88
N ALA A 137 12.35 8.36 7.31
CA ALA A 137 13.61 8.58 8.04
C ALA A 137 14.40 9.75 7.44
N THR A 138 15.38 10.26 8.17
CA THR A 138 16.33 11.30 7.71
C THR A 138 17.52 10.72 6.95
N VAL A 139 17.62 9.39 6.88
CA VAL A 139 18.69 8.65 6.21
C VAL A 139 18.09 7.86 5.05
N LYS A 140 18.78 7.86 3.91
CA LYS A 140 18.41 7.07 2.73
C LYS A 140 18.52 5.58 3.01
N ALA A 141 17.58 4.80 2.50
CA ALA A 141 17.63 3.35 2.48
C ALA A 141 18.54 2.80 1.35
N HIS A 142 18.77 3.58 0.29
CA HIS A 142 19.71 3.24 -0.79
C HIS A 142 20.31 4.50 -1.46
N PRO A 143 21.47 4.39 -2.14
CA PRO A 143 22.24 5.55 -2.62
C PRO A 143 21.46 6.51 -3.53
N THR A 144 20.68 5.92 -4.44
CA THR A 144 19.92 6.63 -5.47
C THR A 144 18.54 7.11 -5.00
N GLN A 145 18.21 6.94 -3.71
CA GLN A 145 16.91 7.33 -3.19
C GLN A 145 16.75 8.86 -3.24
N LYS A 146 15.63 9.31 -3.80
CA LYS A 146 15.20 10.70 -3.77
C LYS A 146 14.37 10.95 -2.50
N PRO A 147 14.45 12.17 -1.91
CA PRO A 147 13.59 12.51 -0.79
C PRO A 147 12.12 12.53 -1.23
N GLU A 148 11.22 12.23 -0.30
CA GLU A 148 9.79 12.42 -0.51
C GLU A 148 9.48 13.92 -0.68
N PRO A 149 8.52 14.28 -1.54
CA PRO A 149 8.07 15.66 -1.73
C PRO A 149 7.22 16.09 -0.53
N MET A 150 7.86 16.27 0.62
CA MET A 150 7.25 16.81 1.82
C MET A 150 7.96 18.12 2.11
N VAL A 151 7.21 19.20 2.40
CA VAL A 151 7.82 20.49 2.79
C VAL A 151 8.54 20.26 4.12
N PRO A 152 9.88 20.18 4.13
CA PRO A 152 10.58 20.04 5.39
C PRO A 152 10.52 21.41 6.11
N PRO A 153 10.55 21.43 7.45
CA PRO A 153 10.93 22.64 8.17
C PRO A 153 12.24 23.18 7.61
N ALA A 154 12.35 24.51 7.49
CA ALA A 154 13.51 25.16 6.87
C ALA A 154 14.82 24.66 7.50
N GLY A 155 15.76 24.18 6.67
CA GLY A 155 17.08 23.74 7.09
C GLY A 155 17.25 22.25 7.38
N LEU A 156 16.21 21.42 7.27
CA LEU A 156 16.34 19.96 7.41
C LEU A 156 16.57 19.26 6.06
N ALA A 157 17.41 18.23 6.08
CA ALA A 157 17.52 17.26 4.98
C ALA A 157 16.13 16.62 4.75
N GLY A 158 15.78 16.40 3.48
CA GLY A 158 14.50 15.78 3.12
C GLY A 158 14.30 14.41 3.77
N TYR A 159 13.05 13.99 3.93
CA TYR A 159 12.70 12.67 4.46
C TYR A 159 12.75 11.62 3.35
N TYR A 160 13.09 10.38 3.71
CA TYR A 160 13.19 9.25 2.80
C TYR A 160 12.29 8.12 3.28
N ARG A 161 11.65 7.40 2.35
CA ARG A 161 10.93 6.16 2.68
C ARG A 161 11.90 5.15 3.29
N THR A 162 11.50 4.53 4.39
CA THR A 162 12.27 3.45 5.00
C THR A 162 12.06 2.12 4.27
N PHE A 163 11.02 2.04 3.43
CA PHE A 163 10.47 0.79 2.87
C PHE A 163 10.15 -0.24 3.96
N PHE A 164 10.02 0.21 5.21
CA PHE A 164 9.92 -0.62 6.40
C PHE A 164 11.05 -1.65 6.51
N LEU A 165 12.22 -1.45 5.91
CA LEU A 165 13.30 -2.43 5.98
C LEU A 165 13.88 -2.50 7.39
N ARG A 166 14.16 -3.71 7.88
CA ARG A 166 14.87 -3.91 9.15
C ARG A 166 16.31 -3.41 9.10
N VAL A 167 16.94 -3.58 7.94
CA VAL A 167 18.32 -3.15 7.68
C VAL A 167 18.36 -2.49 6.31
N SER A 168 18.94 -1.30 6.26
CA SER A 168 19.29 -0.60 5.02
C SER A 168 20.56 0.20 5.27
N ASP A 169 21.24 0.58 4.19
CA ASP A 169 22.49 1.32 4.25
C ASP A 169 22.49 2.38 3.13
N PRO A 170 22.82 3.65 3.43
CA PRO A 170 22.77 4.72 2.43
C PRO A 170 23.80 4.56 1.31
N VAL A 171 24.83 3.73 1.48
CA VAL A 171 25.90 3.47 0.51
C VAL A 171 25.72 2.11 -0.17
N ARG A 172 25.35 1.08 0.59
CA ARG A 172 25.23 -0.32 0.11
C ARG A 172 23.81 -0.70 -0.26
N GLY A 173 22.82 0.14 0.06
CA GLY A 173 21.41 -0.12 -0.19
C GLY A 173 20.92 -1.39 0.49
N PHE A 174 20.17 -2.20 -0.25
CA PHE A 174 19.54 -3.42 0.25
C PHE A 174 20.52 -4.60 0.36
N ALA A 175 21.72 -4.52 -0.22
CA ALA A 175 22.73 -5.57 -0.05
C ALA A 175 23.10 -5.77 1.42
N ALA A 176 23.06 -4.69 2.23
CA ALA A 176 23.29 -4.76 3.67
C ALA A 176 22.30 -5.68 4.41
N LEU A 177 21.09 -5.85 3.88
CA LEU A 177 20.10 -6.79 4.38
C LEU A 177 20.47 -8.23 3.99
N CYS A 178 20.67 -8.48 2.69
CA CYS A 178 20.97 -9.80 2.16
C CYS A 178 22.23 -10.41 2.78
N ASP A 179 23.27 -9.59 2.96
CA ASP A 179 24.55 -10.02 3.50
C ASP A 179 24.46 -10.55 4.93
N ARG A 180 23.41 -10.21 5.68
CA ARG A 180 23.22 -10.73 7.04
C ARG A 180 22.96 -12.24 7.07
N CYS A 181 22.41 -12.79 5.99
CA CYS A 181 22.11 -14.21 5.87
C CYS A 181 23.02 -14.91 4.85
N HIS A 182 23.51 -14.18 3.83
CA HIS A 182 24.29 -14.74 2.72
C HIS A 182 25.80 -14.57 2.85
N LYS A 183 26.29 -13.60 3.64
CA LYS A 183 27.73 -13.48 3.87
C LYS A 183 28.15 -14.64 4.76
N LYS A 184 29.14 -15.43 4.32
CA LYS A 184 29.74 -16.47 5.15
C LYS A 184 30.23 -15.81 6.44
N LEU A 185 29.60 -16.15 7.57
CA LEU A 185 30.11 -15.89 8.91
C LEU A 185 31.30 -16.81 9.17
#